data_AF-A0A0A8UVN1-F1
#
_entry.id   AF-A0A0A8UVN1-F1
#
_cell.length_a   1.000
_cell.length_b   1.000
_cell.length_c   1.000
_cell.angle_alpha   90.00
_cell.angle_beta   90.00
_cell.angle_gamma   90.00
#
_symmetry.space_group_name_H-M   'P 1'
#
loop_
_entity.id
_entity.type
_entity.pdbx_description
1 polymer ?
#
loop_
_entity_poly.entity_id
_entity_poly.type
_entity_poly.pdbx_seq_one_letter_code
_entity_poly.pdbx_strand_id
1 'polypeptide(L)'
;MSELSHITLMDKAMFEKTEGHSASSQTVNHPPSTGSSSLLLQSYKKYKLLDEYTDASTIRIEDTLYQHVPVTNDPTTLKDGTNYLYIITESGETWFAPQFSGGQKLTHGGLIRKALGIEKGTPTPPVLSSGAIVKYDHEFFLNLASGHFVPDVPAYIPTVEILFDKLGKNYSLGVQVGYAHTHYKSLRVDSCAQSSFELTKNLKDFKLALLDYLHSDFNSETQAVAAKIFDSINVAGEVFDEENLPTFSEKELELLVQDEKLSTLVQHYKSYCPEAIAQRLPEDPNPKSSFSMT
;
A
#
# COMPACT_ATOMS: atom_id res chain seq x y z
N MET A 1 -26.20 -43.33 9.13
CA MET A 1 -25.77 -42.99 7.76
C MET A 1 -24.88 -41.76 7.91
N SER A 2 -23.56 -41.87 7.85
CA SER A 2 -22.69 -42.37 6.76
C SER A 2 -22.47 -41.32 5.67
N GLU A 3 -21.28 -41.15 5.08
CA GLU A 3 -19.94 -41.70 5.40
C GLU A 3 -18.89 -40.68 4.94
N LEU A 4 -17.78 -40.51 5.66
CA LEU A 4 -16.46 -40.98 5.22
C LEU A 4 -16.22 -40.98 3.69
N SER A 5 -15.49 -39.97 3.21
CA SER A 5 -14.31 -40.18 2.34
C SER A 5 -13.44 -38.92 2.43
N HIS A 6 -12.25 -39.00 3.03
CA HIS A 6 -10.97 -39.30 2.37
C HIS A 6 -10.56 -38.19 1.38
N ILE A 7 -9.56 -37.35 1.67
CA ILE A 7 -8.13 -37.68 1.89
C ILE A 7 -7.54 -38.47 0.71
N THR A 8 -6.68 -37.82 -0.07
CA THR A 8 -5.36 -38.29 -0.55
C THR A 8 -4.74 -37.13 -1.35
N LEU A 9 -3.71 -36.40 -0.88
CA LEU A 9 -2.28 -36.73 -0.63
C LEU A 9 -1.40 -36.80 -1.88
N MET A 10 -0.19 -36.22 -1.75
CA MET A 10 1.07 -36.63 -2.42
C MET A 10 1.14 -36.38 -3.96
N ASP A 11 2.29 -36.32 -4.65
CA ASP A 11 3.74 -36.47 -4.35
C ASP A 11 4.56 -35.81 -5.51
N LYS A 12 5.89 -35.56 -5.56
CA LYS A 12 7.09 -35.48 -4.66
C LYS A 12 8.23 -34.86 -5.55
N ALA A 13 9.53 -34.66 -5.22
CA ALA A 13 10.40 -34.79 -4.05
C ALA A 13 11.72 -33.97 -4.27
N MET A 14 12.33 -33.45 -3.19
CA MET A 14 13.81 -33.30 -3.02
C MET A 14 14.57 -32.34 -3.98
N PHE A 15 15.73 -31.76 -3.64
CA PHE A 15 16.85 -32.24 -2.82
C PHE A 15 17.48 -31.21 -1.86
N GLU A 16 18.34 -31.76 -1.01
CA GLU A 16 19.26 -31.15 -0.03
C GLU A 16 20.34 -30.19 -0.64
N LYS A 17 21.25 -29.51 0.07
CA LYS A 17 21.75 -29.61 1.47
C LYS A 17 22.45 -28.28 1.92
N THR A 18 22.84 -28.20 3.20
CA THR A 18 23.90 -27.42 3.90
C THR A 18 24.86 -26.52 3.08
N GLU A 19 25.41 -25.39 3.58
CA GLU A 19 25.71 -24.99 4.98
C GLU A 19 25.84 -23.43 5.08
N GLY A 20 25.83 -22.84 6.28
CA GLY A 20 25.77 -21.37 6.48
C GLY A 20 27.05 -20.71 7.00
N HIS A 21 27.03 -19.38 7.16
CA HIS A 21 27.88 -18.58 8.09
C HIS A 21 27.25 -17.19 8.36
N SER A 22 27.79 -16.42 9.32
CA SER A 22 27.12 -15.25 9.92
C SER A 22 27.79 -13.90 9.62
N ALA A 23 26.98 -12.84 9.64
CA ALA A 23 27.29 -11.41 9.85
C ALA A 23 28.31 -10.70 8.94
N SER A 24 27.82 -9.75 8.14
CA SER A 24 27.95 -8.32 8.49
C SER A 24 27.08 -7.43 7.57
N SER A 25 26.30 -6.51 8.14
CA SER A 25 25.61 -5.47 7.35
C SER A 25 26.58 -4.34 7.03
N GLN A 26 26.95 -4.17 5.75
CA GLN A 26 27.60 -2.96 5.27
C GLN A 26 26.56 -1.99 4.72
N THR A 27 26.70 -0.71 5.08
CA THR A 27 25.83 0.39 4.64
C THR A 27 25.92 0.59 3.13
N VAL A 28 24.78 0.67 2.44
CA VAL A 28 24.72 1.13 1.06
C VAL A 28 23.92 2.44 0.99
N ASN A 29 24.65 3.55 0.88
CA ASN A 29 24.05 4.82 0.47
C ASN A 29 23.70 4.73 -1.02
N HIS A 30 22.49 4.28 -1.34
CA HIS A 30 21.96 4.43 -2.69
C HIS A 30 21.49 5.88 -2.91
N PRO A 31 21.87 6.56 -4.00
CA PRO A 31 21.13 7.72 -4.46
C PRO A 31 19.70 7.29 -4.83
N PRO A 32 18.68 8.17 -4.69
CA PRO A 32 17.31 7.81 -5.02
C PRO A 32 17.21 7.43 -6.51
N SER A 33 16.78 6.19 -6.77
CA SER A 33 16.58 5.71 -8.14
C SER A 33 15.37 6.41 -8.75
N THR A 34 15.60 7.18 -9.82
CA THR A 34 14.58 7.91 -10.59
C THR A 34 13.78 6.95 -11.50
N GLY A 35 13.14 5.95 -10.89
CA GLY A 35 12.23 5.02 -11.55
C GLY A 35 10.80 5.18 -11.04
N SER A 36 9.84 4.71 -11.81
CA SER A 36 8.41 4.95 -11.60
C SER A 36 7.86 4.50 -10.24
N SER A 37 8.48 3.52 -9.57
CA SER A 37 8.12 3.18 -8.18
C SER A 37 8.42 4.30 -7.18
N SER A 38 9.51 5.07 -7.36
CA SER A 38 9.81 6.23 -6.52
C SER A 38 8.88 7.40 -6.83
N LEU A 39 8.56 7.61 -8.11
CA LEU A 39 7.62 8.64 -8.55
C LEU A 39 6.20 8.36 -8.04
N LEU A 40 5.76 7.10 -8.04
CA LEU A 40 4.48 6.68 -7.47
C LEU A 40 4.41 6.96 -5.97
N LEU A 41 5.46 6.59 -5.21
CA LEU A 41 5.55 6.90 -3.78
C LEU A 41 5.57 8.42 -3.50
N GLN A 42 6.23 9.20 -4.36
CA GLN A 42 6.22 10.67 -4.26
C GLN A 42 4.86 11.28 -4.59
N SER A 43 4.04 10.63 -5.44
CA SER A 43 2.70 11.11 -5.80
C SER A 43 1.66 10.94 -4.70
N TYR A 44 1.91 10.09 -3.68
CA TYR A 44 0.93 9.75 -2.64
C TYR A 44 0.85 10.78 -1.52
N LYS A 45 -0.37 11.02 -1.01
CA LYS A 45 -0.65 11.95 0.08
C LYS A 45 0.12 11.61 1.36
N LYS A 46 0.73 12.63 1.96
CA LYS A 46 1.65 12.51 3.09
C LYS A 46 1.06 13.08 4.37
N TYR A 47 1.02 12.26 5.41
CA TYR A 47 0.40 12.59 6.70
C TYR A 47 1.48 12.93 7.72
N LYS A 48 1.50 14.20 8.14
CA LYS A 48 2.41 14.70 9.18
C LYS A 48 1.97 14.21 10.56
N LEU A 49 2.93 14.12 11.47
CA LEU A 49 2.66 13.97 12.91
C LEU A 49 1.84 15.18 13.40
N LEU A 50 0.86 14.99 14.28
CA LEU A 50 0.16 16.10 14.92
C LEU A 50 1.09 16.87 15.87
N ASP A 51 0.94 18.19 15.91
CA ASP A 51 1.78 19.12 16.68
C ASP A 51 1.91 18.72 18.17
N GLU A 52 0.85 18.14 18.77
CA GLU A 52 0.83 17.69 20.17
C GLU A 52 1.83 16.55 20.49
N TYR A 53 2.34 15.84 19.48
CA TYR A 53 3.40 14.82 19.63
C TYR A 53 4.79 15.31 19.20
N THR A 54 4.93 16.58 18.79
CA THR A 54 6.22 17.17 18.42
C THR A 54 7.02 17.68 19.63
N ASP A 55 6.41 17.71 20.82
CA ASP A 55 7.04 18.26 22.02
C ASP A 55 8.13 17.33 22.61
N ALA A 56 9.19 17.93 23.14
CA ALA A 56 10.36 17.21 23.64
C ALA A 56 10.13 16.36 24.90
N SER A 57 8.98 16.51 25.58
CA SER A 57 8.58 15.68 26.71
C SER A 57 7.83 14.43 26.25
N THR A 58 6.89 14.55 25.30
CA THR A 58 6.20 13.40 24.67
C THR A 58 7.19 12.54 23.89
N ILE A 59 8.02 13.13 23.02
CA ILE A 59 9.08 12.40 22.28
C ILE A 59 9.97 11.60 23.22
N ARG A 60 10.42 12.19 24.33
CA ARG A 60 11.26 11.49 25.33
C ARG A 60 10.53 10.32 25.99
N ILE A 61 9.21 10.42 26.22
CA ILE A 61 8.41 9.32 26.75
C ILE A 61 8.35 8.22 25.69
N GLU A 62 7.96 8.52 24.46
CA GLU A 62 7.89 7.56 23.35
C GLU A 62 9.22 6.82 23.13
N ASP A 63 10.33 7.56 22.97
CA ASP A 63 11.68 7.02 22.81
C ASP A 63 12.04 6.07 23.97
N THR A 64 11.58 6.35 25.20
CA THR A 64 11.80 5.50 26.38
C THR A 64 10.97 4.21 26.32
N LEU A 65 9.69 4.29 25.96
CA LEU A 65 8.82 3.12 25.84
C LEU A 65 9.33 2.14 24.78
N TYR A 66 9.94 2.66 23.72
CA TYR A 66 10.43 1.85 22.60
C TYR A 66 11.81 1.21 22.81
N GLN A 67 12.57 1.54 23.87
CA GLN A 67 13.95 1.04 24.06
C GLN A 67 14.06 -0.49 23.89
N HIS A 68 13.22 -1.26 24.58
CA HIS A 68 13.25 -2.73 24.56
C HIS A 68 12.18 -3.38 23.67
N VAL A 69 11.44 -2.60 22.89
CA VAL A 69 10.37 -3.09 22.01
C VAL A 69 10.99 -3.71 20.74
N PRO A 70 10.64 -4.95 20.36
CA PRO A 70 11.04 -5.52 19.08
C PRO A 70 10.29 -4.81 17.94
N VAL A 71 11.02 -4.43 16.90
CA VAL A 71 10.51 -3.79 15.68
C VAL A 71 10.94 -4.65 14.48
N THR A 72 10.06 -4.83 13.50
CA THR A 72 10.31 -5.64 12.28
C THR A 72 9.78 -4.92 11.05
N ASN A 73 10.35 -5.20 9.87
CA ASN A 73 9.87 -4.72 8.55
C ASN A 73 9.29 -5.85 7.67
N ASP A 74 9.25 -7.08 8.19
CA ASP A 74 8.71 -8.27 7.55
C ASP A 74 7.34 -8.64 8.17
N PRO A 75 6.22 -8.49 7.43
CA PRO A 75 4.89 -8.81 7.94
C PRO A 75 4.68 -10.32 8.21
N THR A 76 5.44 -11.22 7.59
CA THR A 76 5.29 -12.67 7.83
C THR A 76 5.72 -13.05 9.26
N THR A 77 6.66 -12.28 9.84
CA THR A 77 7.17 -12.47 11.21
C THR A 77 6.21 -12.04 12.32
N LEU A 78 5.06 -11.44 11.98
CA LEU A 78 4.04 -11.08 12.97
C LEU A 78 3.45 -12.33 13.63
N LYS A 79 3.18 -12.22 14.94
CA LYS A 79 2.53 -13.27 15.72
C LYS A 79 1.02 -13.24 15.54
N ASP A 80 0.47 -14.40 15.23
CA ASP A 80 -0.97 -14.59 15.05
C ASP A 80 -1.77 -14.14 16.28
N GLY A 81 -2.94 -13.52 16.05
CA GLY A 81 -3.80 -12.96 17.09
C GLY A 81 -3.22 -11.79 17.89
N THR A 82 -1.98 -11.36 17.62
CA THR A 82 -1.35 -10.22 18.31
C THR A 82 -1.59 -8.94 17.52
N ASN A 83 -2.17 -7.93 18.16
CA ASN A 83 -2.29 -6.59 17.56
C ASN A 83 -0.91 -5.92 17.49
N TYR A 84 -0.50 -5.50 16.30
CA TYR A 84 0.65 -4.65 16.03
C TYR A 84 0.19 -3.25 15.62
N LEU A 85 1.03 -2.25 15.86
CA LEU A 85 1.03 -1.01 15.10
C LEU A 85 1.81 -1.22 13.80
N TYR A 86 1.41 -0.54 12.74
CA TYR A 86 2.23 -0.38 11.54
C TYR A 86 2.37 1.10 11.17
N ILE A 87 3.46 1.41 10.46
CA ILE A 87 3.67 2.65 9.70
C ILE A 87 4.14 2.29 8.29
N ILE A 88 3.93 3.21 7.35
CA ILE A 88 4.56 3.19 6.01
C ILE A 88 5.21 4.56 5.78
N THR A 89 6.53 4.58 5.60
CA THR A 89 7.31 5.80 5.36
C THR A 89 7.07 6.38 3.97
N GLU A 90 7.54 7.60 3.71
CA GLU A 90 7.58 8.19 2.35
C GLU A 90 8.37 7.33 1.33
N SER A 91 9.32 6.51 1.79
CA SER A 91 10.08 5.56 0.96
C SER A 91 9.37 4.21 0.74
N GLY A 92 8.15 4.04 1.27
CA GLY A 92 7.40 2.79 1.21
C GLY A 92 7.90 1.70 2.16
N GLU A 93 8.83 2.00 3.08
CA GLU A 93 9.21 1.03 4.11
C GLU A 93 8.08 0.85 5.11
N THR A 94 7.58 -0.39 5.23
CA THR A 94 6.66 -0.78 6.29
C THR A 94 7.42 -1.23 7.53
N TRP A 95 7.05 -0.71 8.69
CA TRP A 95 7.61 -1.11 9.98
C TRP A 95 6.50 -1.42 10.99
N PHE A 96 6.72 -2.43 11.84
CA PHE A 96 5.75 -2.99 12.77
C PHE A 96 6.30 -3.10 14.20
N ALA A 97 5.45 -2.87 15.20
CA ALA A 97 5.74 -3.15 16.62
C ALA A 97 4.48 -3.61 17.37
N PRO A 98 4.57 -4.45 18.42
CA PRO A 98 3.40 -4.85 19.20
C PRO A 98 2.64 -3.62 19.75
N GLN A 99 1.30 -3.63 19.73
CA GLN A 99 0.50 -2.50 20.18
C GLN A 99 0.67 -2.18 21.68
N PHE A 100 1.14 -3.14 22.47
CA PHE A 100 1.42 -3.00 23.90
C PHE A 100 2.77 -3.61 24.27
N SER A 101 3.46 -3.00 25.22
CA SER A 101 4.68 -3.51 25.87
C SER A 101 4.56 -3.36 27.38
N GLY A 102 4.74 -4.43 28.16
CA GLY A 102 4.59 -4.39 29.62
C GLY A 102 3.20 -3.96 30.12
N GLY A 103 2.15 -4.05 29.29
CA GLY A 103 0.82 -3.51 29.57
C GLY A 103 0.61 -2.04 29.17
N GLN A 104 1.68 -1.31 28.84
CA GLN A 104 1.60 0.05 28.33
C GLN A 104 1.33 0.06 26.82
N LYS A 105 0.36 0.86 26.37
CA LYS A 105 0.07 1.06 24.94
C LYS A 105 1.21 1.83 24.28
N LEU A 106 1.67 1.36 23.12
CA LEU A 106 2.67 2.04 22.31
C LEU A 106 2.03 3.00 21.29
N THR A 107 2.88 3.78 20.64
CA THR A 107 2.52 4.92 19.80
C THR A 107 3.16 4.84 18.42
N HIS A 108 2.54 5.46 17.41
CA HIS A 108 3.09 5.48 16.05
C HIS A 108 4.26 6.45 15.90
N GLY A 109 4.31 7.54 16.69
CA GLY A 109 5.45 8.45 16.76
C GLY A 109 6.71 7.71 17.23
N GLY A 110 6.63 7.02 18.37
CA GLY A 110 7.71 6.17 18.87
C GLY A 110 8.12 5.04 17.91
N LEU A 111 7.17 4.47 17.15
CA LEU A 111 7.47 3.45 16.14
C LEU A 111 8.36 4.02 15.03
N ILE A 112 7.97 5.13 14.40
CA ILE A 112 8.77 5.72 13.31
C ILE A 112 10.11 6.27 13.81
N ARG A 113 10.13 6.83 15.02
CA ARG A 113 11.38 7.30 15.64
C ARG A 113 12.36 6.17 15.91
N LYS A 114 11.89 5.01 16.41
CA LYS A 114 12.75 3.83 16.57
C LYS A 114 13.14 3.20 15.23
N ALA A 115 12.20 3.05 14.30
CA ALA A 115 12.45 2.41 13.00
C ALA A 115 13.51 3.13 12.18
N LEU A 116 13.46 4.47 12.15
CA LEU A 116 14.39 5.31 11.38
C LEU A 116 15.56 5.86 12.21
N GLY A 117 15.72 5.42 13.47
CA GLY A 117 16.82 5.85 14.35
C GLY A 117 16.87 7.36 14.63
N ILE A 118 15.71 8.02 14.70
CA ILE A 118 15.60 9.48 14.68
C ILE A 118 16.17 10.09 15.95
N GLU A 119 17.22 10.91 15.81
CA GLU A 119 17.85 11.60 16.94
C GLU A 119 16.90 12.53 17.70
N LYS A 120 17.22 12.78 18.97
CA LYS A 120 16.39 13.62 19.85
C LYS A 120 16.48 15.08 19.44
N GLY A 121 15.33 15.68 19.10
CA GLY A 121 15.22 17.06 18.63
C GLY A 121 15.14 17.16 17.10
N THR A 122 15.44 16.07 16.37
CA THR A 122 15.13 15.95 14.95
C THR A 122 13.62 15.72 14.78
N PRO A 123 12.92 16.49 13.91
CA PRO A 123 11.50 16.28 13.62
C PRO A 123 11.22 14.87 13.10
N THR A 124 10.06 14.34 13.48
CA THR A 124 9.54 13.09 12.94
C THR A 124 9.00 13.33 11.52
N PRO A 125 9.42 12.57 10.50
CA PRO A 125 8.93 12.72 9.13
C PRO A 125 7.47 12.26 8.99
N PRO A 126 6.77 12.67 7.91
CA PRO A 126 5.43 12.18 7.62
C PRO A 126 5.43 10.70 7.20
N VAL A 127 4.23 10.13 7.16
CA VAL A 127 3.95 8.77 6.68
C VAL A 127 3.01 8.79 5.48
N LEU A 128 3.06 7.76 4.64
CA LEU A 128 1.99 7.50 3.65
C LEU A 128 0.78 6.84 4.33
N SER A 129 1.00 6.11 5.43
CA SER A 129 -0.06 5.48 6.23
C SER A 129 0.44 5.07 7.61
N SER A 130 -0.48 4.95 8.57
CA SER A 130 -0.21 4.34 9.89
C SER A 130 -1.48 3.76 10.49
N GLY A 131 -1.37 2.64 11.20
CA GLY A 131 -2.56 1.94 11.69
C GLY A 131 -2.30 0.81 12.68
N ALA A 132 -3.33 0.00 12.91
CA ALA A 132 -3.19 -1.29 13.59
C ALA A 132 -3.36 -2.43 12.59
N ILE A 133 -2.63 -3.53 12.80
CA ILE A 133 -2.69 -4.75 11.98
C ILE A 133 -2.64 -5.98 12.90
N VAL A 134 -3.38 -7.03 12.54
CA VAL A 134 -3.31 -8.36 13.16
C VAL A 134 -3.23 -9.41 12.05
N LYS A 135 -2.56 -10.52 12.34
CA LYS A 135 -2.40 -11.67 11.45
C LYS A 135 -3.14 -12.88 12.01
N TYR A 136 -3.66 -13.72 11.13
CA TYR A 136 -4.12 -15.09 11.42
C TYR A 136 -3.73 -15.97 10.22
N ASP A 137 -2.73 -16.84 10.39
CA ASP A 137 -2.16 -17.67 9.33
C ASP A 137 -1.79 -16.87 8.06
N HIS A 138 -2.50 -17.07 6.95
CA HIS A 138 -2.29 -16.33 5.69
C HIS A 138 -3.18 -15.08 5.55
N GLU A 139 -3.93 -14.69 6.58
CA GLU A 139 -4.81 -13.53 6.57
C GLU A 139 -4.25 -12.39 7.42
N PHE A 140 -4.25 -11.16 6.89
CA PHE A 140 -3.99 -9.95 7.67
C PHE A 140 -5.23 -9.05 7.68
N PHE A 141 -5.53 -8.49 8.83
CA PHE A 141 -6.61 -7.52 9.02
C PHE A 141 -6.03 -6.22 9.54
N LEU A 142 -6.42 -5.09 8.96
CA LEU A 142 -5.81 -3.78 9.25
C LEU A 142 -6.82 -2.64 9.27
N ASN A 143 -6.50 -1.59 10.01
CA ASN A 143 -7.22 -0.32 9.99
C ASN A 143 -6.25 0.86 9.88
N LEU A 144 -6.77 2.05 9.57
CA LEU A 144 -6.09 3.32 9.81
C LEU A 144 -6.31 3.75 11.26
N ALA A 145 -5.24 4.20 11.93
CA ALA A 145 -5.31 4.68 13.30
C ALA A 145 -5.09 6.19 13.35
N SER A 146 -6.08 6.93 13.86
CA SER A 146 -5.91 8.33 14.25
C SER A 146 -5.23 8.46 15.61
N GLY A 147 -4.38 9.46 15.76
CA GLY A 147 -3.82 9.89 17.03
C GLY A 147 -2.55 10.69 16.76
N HIS A 148 -1.44 9.99 16.63
CA HIS A 148 -0.14 10.57 16.27
C HIS A 148 -0.13 11.15 14.85
N PHE A 149 -0.86 10.49 13.94
CA PHE A 149 -1.10 10.91 12.57
C PHE A 149 -2.63 10.98 12.34
N VAL A 150 -3.07 11.69 11.30
CA VAL A 150 -4.46 11.67 10.82
C VAL A 150 -4.48 11.27 9.34
N PRO A 151 -4.36 9.97 9.04
CA PRO A 151 -4.51 9.46 7.69
C PRO A 151 -5.98 9.41 7.27
N ASP A 152 -6.28 9.93 6.07
CA ASP A 152 -7.61 9.87 5.45
C ASP A 152 -7.87 8.49 4.81
N VAL A 153 -9.12 8.18 4.47
CA VAL A 153 -9.53 6.89 3.85
C VAL A 153 -8.64 6.48 2.66
N PRO A 154 -8.23 7.38 1.73
CA PRO A 154 -7.30 7.03 0.65
C PRO A 154 -5.96 6.41 1.07
N ALA A 155 -5.47 6.65 2.30
CA ALA A 155 -4.21 6.07 2.79
C ALA A 155 -4.23 4.53 2.83
N TYR A 156 -5.41 3.90 2.76
CA TYR A 156 -5.52 2.45 2.56
C TYR A 156 -4.89 1.97 1.24
N ILE A 157 -4.90 2.76 0.17
CA ILE A 157 -4.40 2.37 -1.15
C ILE A 157 -2.87 2.10 -1.15
N PRO A 158 -1.99 3.05 -0.76
CA PRO A 158 -0.57 2.74 -0.61
C PRO A 158 -0.33 1.64 0.45
N THR A 159 -1.22 1.49 1.44
CA THR A 159 -1.13 0.42 2.43
C THR A 159 -1.31 -0.97 1.80
N VAL A 160 -2.37 -1.20 1.03
CA VAL A 160 -2.61 -2.52 0.41
C VAL A 160 -1.61 -2.82 -0.71
N GLU A 161 -1.19 -1.81 -1.48
CA GLU A 161 -0.16 -1.97 -2.52
C GLU A 161 1.16 -2.47 -1.93
N ILE A 162 1.68 -1.78 -0.91
CA ILE A 162 3.00 -2.07 -0.31
C ILE A 162 2.97 -3.37 0.52
N LEU A 163 1.84 -3.70 1.16
CA LEU A 163 1.70 -4.97 1.84
C LEU A 163 1.59 -6.15 0.85
N PHE A 164 0.86 -5.99 -0.27
CA PHE A 164 0.80 -7.02 -1.30
C PHE A 164 2.14 -7.22 -2.04
N ASP A 165 2.98 -6.18 -2.20
CA ASP A 165 4.37 -6.37 -2.68
C ASP A 165 5.18 -7.29 -1.76
N LYS A 166 5.01 -7.13 -0.44
CA LYS A 166 5.76 -7.87 0.60
C LYS A 166 5.26 -9.29 0.81
N LEU A 167 3.94 -9.50 0.69
CA LEU A 167 3.28 -10.78 0.98
C LEU A 167 3.06 -11.63 -0.28
N GLY A 168 2.72 -11.00 -1.40
CA GLY A 168 2.29 -11.67 -2.61
C GLY A 168 0.90 -12.30 -2.51
N LYS A 169 0.44 -12.88 -3.63
CA LYS A 169 -0.90 -13.45 -3.84
C LYS A 169 -1.33 -14.60 -2.91
N ASN A 170 -0.45 -15.08 -2.04
CA ASN A 170 -0.73 -16.21 -1.14
C ASN A 170 -1.39 -15.75 0.18
N TYR A 171 -1.64 -14.45 0.35
CA TYR A 171 -2.19 -13.85 1.56
C TYR A 171 -3.42 -12.97 1.26
N SER A 172 -4.35 -12.88 2.20
CA SER A 172 -5.49 -11.94 2.15
C SER A 172 -5.20 -10.66 2.96
N LEU A 173 -5.78 -9.54 2.52
CA LEU A 173 -5.74 -8.25 3.23
C LEU A 173 -7.16 -7.74 3.49
N GLY A 174 -7.65 -7.95 4.71
CA GLY A 174 -8.90 -7.38 5.20
C GLY A 174 -8.71 -5.94 5.70
N VAL A 175 -9.47 -4.99 5.17
CA VAL A 175 -9.40 -3.56 5.50
C VAL A 175 -10.65 -3.12 6.26
N GLN A 176 -10.47 -2.65 7.50
CA GLN A 176 -11.54 -2.13 8.35
C GLN A 176 -11.82 -0.64 8.05
N VAL A 177 -12.55 -0.36 6.98
CA VAL A 177 -12.97 1.01 6.67
C VAL A 177 -13.95 1.52 7.74
N GLY A 178 -13.62 2.66 8.35
CA GLY A 178 -14.54 3.41 9.20
C GLY A 178 -15.37 4.38 8.36
N TYR A 179 -16.57 4.73 8.84
CA TYR A 179 -17.25 5.93 8.32
C TYR A 179 -16.34 7.14 8.53
N ALA A 180 -16.47 8.17 7.67
CA ALA A 180 -15.54 9.31 7.55
C ALA A 180 -15.29 10.15 8.82
N HIS A 181 -15.94 9.82 9.94
CA HIS A 181 -15.82 10.51 11.23
C HIS A 181 -15.53 9.55 12.41
N THR A 182 -15.29 8.26 12.15
CA THR A 182 -15.07 7.23 13.18
C THR A 182 -13.84 6.36 12.89
N HIS A 183 -12.64 6.95 13.00
CA HIS A 183 -11.41 6.18 13.13
C HIS A 183 -11.53 5.18 14.30
N TYR A 184 -11.29 3.90 14.03
CA TYR A 184 -11.54 2.84 15.00
C TYR A 184 -10.45 2.79 16.08
N LYS A 185 -10.82 3.08 17.33
CA LYS A 185 -9.93 3.00 18.52
C LYS A 185 -9.30 1.61 18.74
N SER A 186 -9.94 0.57 18.20
CA SER A 186 -9.50 -0.83 18.22
C SER A 186 -9.83 -1.50 16.88
N LEU A 187 -8.92 -2.35 16.41
CA LEU A 187 -9.09 -3.17 15.21
C LEU A 187 -10.20 -4.22 15.41
N ARG A 188 -11.05 -4.42 14.40
CA ARG A 188 -12.10 -5.45 14.36
C ARG A 188 -12.05 -6.26 13.06
N VAL A 189 -11.60 -7.50 13.18
CA VAL A 189 -11.55 -8.51 12.10
C VAL A 189 -12.92 -8.74 11.47
N ASP A 190 -13.97 -8.85 12.30
CA ASP A 190 -15.37 -9.06 11.87
C ASP A 190 -16.00 -7.86 11.14
N SER A 191 -15.24 -6.76 10.98
CA SER A 191 -15.67 -5.51 10.36
C SER A 191 -14.77 -5.11 9.18
N CYS A 192 -13.99 -6.05 8.64
CA CYS A 192 -13.07 -5.84 7.52
C CYS A 192 -13.68 -6.25 6.17
N ALA A 193 -13.49 -5.43 5.13
CA ALA A 193 -13.73 -5.81 3.74
C ALA A 193 -12.45 -6.40 3.13
N GLN A 194 -12.53 -7.54 2.44
CA GLN A 194 -11.36 -8.18 1.83
C GLN A 194 -10.91 -7.43 0.56
N SER A 195 -9.60 -7.24 0.42
CA SER A 195 -8.97 -6.66 -0.78
C SER A 195 -8.43 -7.76 -1.71
N SER A 196 -8.48 -7.54 -3.02
CA SER A 196 -7.98 -8.48 -4.03
C SER A 196 -6.54 -8.13 -4.43
N PHE A 197 -5.64 -9.11 -4.31
CA PHE A 197 -4.25 -8.99 -4.77
C PHE A 197 -4.20 -8.59 -6.25
N GLU A 198 -4.94 -9.29 -7.11
CA GLU A 198 -4.96 -9.06 -8.56
C GLU A 198 -5.46 -7.66 -8.91
N LEU A 199 -6.53 -7.19 -8.26
CA LEU A 199 -7.07 -5.85 -8.48
C LEU A 199 -6.08 -4.77 -8.06
N THR A 200 -5.52 -4.86 -6.85
CA THR A 200 -4.53 -3.89 -6.36
C THR A 200 -3.26 -3.92 -7.18
N LYS A 201 -2.75 -5.11 -7.55
CA LYS A 201 -1.52 -5.25 -8.34
C LYS A 201 -1.71 -4.67 -9.74
N ASN A 202 -2.79 -5.03 -10.46
CA ASN A 202 -3.01 -4.53 -11.81
C ASN A 202 -3.23 -3.01 -11.83
N LEU A 203 -3.96 -2.45 -10.85
CA LEU A 203 -4.11 -1.00 -10.71
C LEU A 203 -2.76 -0.30 -10.46
N LYS A 204 -1.91 -0.88 -9.62
CA LYS A 204 -0.55 -0.38 -9.37
C LYS A 204 0.34 -0.49 -10.61
N ASP A 205 0.30 -1.62 -11.31
CA ASP A 205 1.05 -1.83 -12.56
C ASP A 205 0.63 -0.81 -13.63
N PHE A 206 -0.66 -0.47 -13.72
CA PHE A 206 -1.18 0.57 -14.61
C PHE A 206 -0.65 1.97 -14.25
N LYS A 207 -0.67 2.35 -12.96
CA LYS A 207 -0.06 3.59 -12.47
C LYS A 207 1.43 3.68 -12.82
N LEU A 208 2.18 2.59 -12.62
CA LEU A 208 3.61 2.51 -12.95
C LEU A 208 3.85 2.64 -14.47
N ALA A 209 3.06 1.94 -15.29
CA ALA A 209 3.17 2.02 -16.75
C ALA A 209 2.86 3.43 -17.29
N LEU A 210 1.87 4.13 -16.73
CA LEU A 210 1.58 5.52 -17.07
C LEU A 210 2.75 6.45 -16.68
N LEU A 211 3.35 6.25 -15.51
CA LEU A 211 4.56 6.99 -15.11
C LEU A 211 5.74 6.71 -16.04
N ASP A 212 5.96 5.46 -16.46
CA ASP A 212 6.99 5.10 -17.43
C ASP A 212 6.76 5.80 -18.79
N TYR A 213 5.52 5.76 -19.32
CA TYR A 213 5.13 6.47 -20.55
C TYR A 213 5.34 7.99 -20.44
N LEU A 214 4.94 8.60 -19.32
CA LEU A 214 5.10 10.03 -19.07
C LEU A 214 6.56 10.48 -19.11
N HIS A 215 7.51 9.59 -18.79
CA HIS A 215 8.95 9.87 -18.81
C HIS A 215 9.67 9.38 -20.09
N SER A 216 9.00 8.66 -20.99
CA SER A 216 9.62 8.08 -22.20
C SER A 216 9.47 8.91 -23.48
N ASP A 217 8.51 9.82 -23.54
CA ASP A 217 8.12 10.53 -24.76
C ASP A 217 8.11 12.06 -24.60
N PHE A 218 7.97 12.77 -25.73
CA PHE A 218 8.08 14.24 -25.82
C PHE A 218 6.82 14.92 -26.41
N ASN A 219 5.71 14.20 -26.60
CA ASN A 219 4.47 14.79 -27.10
C ASN A 219 3.63 15.34 -25.92
N SER A 220 3.74 16.64 -25.68
CA SER A 220 3.09 17.32 -24.56
C SER A 220 1.56 17.25 -24.55
N GLU A 221 0.90 17.12 -25.71
CA GLU A 221 -0.57 16.98 -25.73
C GLU A 221 -0.99 15.58 -25.25
N THR A 222 -0.37 14.50 -25.75
CA THR A 222 -0.71 13.14 -25.31
C THR A 222 -0.20 12.84 -23.89
N GLN A 223 0.94 13.40 -23.49
CA GLN A 223 1.40 13.34 -22.09
C GLN A 223 0.41 14.01 -21.13
N ALA A 224 -0.23 15.13 -21.51
CA ALA A 224 -1.29 15.73 -20.69
C ALA A 224 -2.50 14.79 -20.52
N VAL A 225 -2.88 14.03 -21.56
CA VAL A 225 -3.91 12.99 -21.44
C VAL A 225 -3.45 11.86 -20.51
N ALA A 226 -2.24 11.34 -20.68
CA ALA A 226 -1.72 10.26 -19.82
C ALA A 226 -1.59 10.66 -18.34
N ALA A 227 -1.18 11.90 -18.05
CA ALA A 227 -1.14 12.44 -16.69
C ALA A 227 -2.55 12.53 -16.10
N LYS A 228 -3.52 13.01 -16.88
CA LYS A 228 -4.92 13.08 -16.48
C LYS A 228 -5.55 11.69 -16.23
N ILE A 229 -5.11 10.65 -16.95
CA ILE A 229 -5.47 9.25 -16.62
C ILE A 229 -4.86 8.85 -15.29
N PHE A 230 -3.56 9.11 -15.10
CA PHE A 230 -2.85 8.78 -13.86
C PHE A 230 -3.52 9.43 -12.65
N ASP A 231 -3.79 10.74 -12.69
CA ASP A 231 -4.49 11.47 -11.62
C ASP A 231 -5.90 10.90 -11.36
N SER A 232 -6.62 10.48 -12.42
CA SER A 232 -7.95 9.86 -12.27
C SER A 232 -7.94 8.51 -11.56
N ILE A 233 -6.88 7.71 -11.74
CA ILE A 233 -6.74 6.38 -11.11
C ILE A 233 -5.92 6.40 -9.82
N ASN A 234 -5.20 7.50 -9.57
CA ASN A 234 -4.36 7.69 -8.39
C ASN A 234 -5.18 8.27 -7.24
N VAL A 235 -6.21 7.54 -6.81
CA VAL A 235 -7.21 7.96 -5.80
C VAL A 235 -6.67 8.22 -4.38
N ALA A 236 -5.35 8.16 -4.19
CA ALA A 236 -4.63 8.51 -2.97
C ALA A 236 -3.49 9.53 -3.21
N GLY A 237 -3.50 10.21 -4.36
CA GLY A 237 -2.50 11.20 -4.73
C GLY A 237 -2.54 12.45 -3.85
N GLU A 238 -1.44 13.21 -3.82
CA GLU A 238 -1.33 14.47 -3.04
C GLU A 238 -2.42 15.51 -3.42
N VAL A 239 -2.95 15.44 -4.64
CA VAL A 239 -3.96 16.36 -5.20
C VAL A 239 -5.31 15.70 -5.52
N PHE A 240 -5.56 14.47 -5.08
CA PHE A 240 -6.81 13.78 -5.41
C PHE A 240 -8.03 14.45 -4.74
N ASP A 241 -9.05 14.73 -5.54
CA ASP A 241 -10.33 15.31 -5.15
C ASP A 241 -11.47 14.43 -5.66
N GLU A 242 -12.22 13.83 -4.73
CA GLU A 242 -13.34 12.93 -5.02
C GLU A 242 -14.58 13.67 -5.58
N GLU A 243 -14.71 14.98 -5.31
CA GLU A 243 -15.81 15.81 -5.83
C GLU A 243 -15.54 16.30 -7.26
N ASN A 244 -14.26 16.41 -7.66
CA ASN A 244 -13.84 17.01 -8.93
C ASN A 244 -13.01 16.06 -9.82
N LEU A 245 -13.50 14.82 -9.99
CA LEU A 245 -12.86 13.81 -10.86
C LEU A 245 -12.63 14.31 -12.30
N PRO A 246 -11.46 14.07 -12.92
CA PRO A 246 -11.16 14.59 -14.26
C PRO A 246 -12.08 14.06 -15.36
N THR A 247 -12.63 14.97 -16.17
CA THR A 247 -13.48 14.65 -17.34
C THR A 247 -12.71 14.79 -18.65
N PHE A 248 -12.85 13.83 -19.56
CA PHE A 248 -12.12 13.81 -20.83
C PHE A 248 -12.96 14.39 -21.97
N SER A 249 -12.38 15.31 -22.73
CA SER A 249 -12.97 15.88 -23.94
C SER A 249 -12.68 15.01 -25.17
N GLU A 250 -13.50 15.13 -26.22
CA GLU A 250 -13.35 14.27 -27.40
C GLU A 250 -11.98 14.43 -28.09
N LYS A 251 -11.36 15.62 -28.06
CA LYS A 251 -9.99 15.81 -28.55
C LYS A 251 -8.97 14.98 -27.76
N GLU A 252 -9.12 14.90 -26.44
CA GLU A 252 -8.23 14.10 -25.59
C GLU A 252 -8.42 12.59 -25.85
N LEU A 253 -9.66 12.16 -26.09
CA LEU A 253 -9.98 10.77 -26.47
C LEU A 253 -9.46 10.42 -27.88
N GLU A 254 -9.53 11.35 -28.84
CA GLU A 254 -8.93 11.18 -30.17
C GLU A 254 -7.39 11.12 -30.10
N LEU A 255 -6.75 11.99 -29.30
CA LEU A 255 -5.30 11.97 -29.08
C LEU A 255 -4.83 10.65 -28.44
N LEU A 256 -5.59 10.12 -27.46
CA LEU A 256 -5.31 8.83 -26.82
C LEU A 256 -5.29 7.69 -27.84
N VAL A 257 -6.29 7.63 -28.73
CA VAL A 257 -6.41 6.56 -29.74
C VAL A 257 -5.38 6.71 -30.87
N GLN A 258 -4.89 7.92 -31.15
CA GLN A 258 -3.86 8.19 -32.16
C GLN A 258 -2.43 7.82 -31.70
N ASP A 259 -2.16 7.76 -30.40
CA ASP A 259 -0.87 7.30 -29.87
C ASP A 259 -0.88 5.79 -29.66
N GLU A 260 -0.15 5.06 -30.50
CA GLU A 260 -0.08 3.59 -30.47
C GLU A 260 0.41 3.04 -29.11
N LYS A 261 1.33 3.73 -28.43
CA LYS A 261 1.85 3.30 -27.13
C LYS A 261 0.79 3.46 -26.05
N LEU A 262 0.21 4.65 -25.93
CA LEU A 262 -0.79 4.96 -24.90
C LEU A 262 -2.07 4.15 -25.14
N SER A 263 -2.55 4.06 -26.38
CA SER A 263 -3.70 3.24 -26.76
C SER A 263 -3.50 1.77 -26.37
N THR A 264 -2.33 1.19 -26.66
CA THR A 264 -2.00 -0.20 -26.27
C THR A 264 -1.93 -0.38 -24.75
N LEU A 265 -1.30 0.56 -24.04
CA LEU A 265 -1.16 0.55 -22.59
C LEU A 265 -2.53 0.62 -21.89
N VAL A 266 -3.38 1.56 -22.31
CA VAL A 266 -4.71 1.77 -21.74
C VAL A 266 -5.67 0.63 -22.12
N GLN A 267 -5.56 0.06 -23.33
CA GLN A 267 -6.30 -1.16 -23.71
C GLN A 267 -5.93 -2.35 -22.80
N HIS A 268 -4.65 -2.53 -22.45
CA HIS A 268 -4.20 -3.61 -21.56
C HIS A 268 -4.84 -3.52 -20.16
N TYR A 269 -5.10 -2.30 -19.69
CA TYR A 269 -5.70 -2.02 -18.38
C TYR A 269 -7.15 -1.49 -18.47
N LYS A 270 -7.90 -1.78 -19.56
CA LYS A 270 -9.25 -1.24 -19.85
C LYS A 270 -10.21 -1.25 -18.64
N SER A 271 -10.18 -2.31 -17.84
CA SER A 271 -11.02 -2.50 -16.64
C SER A 271 -10.68 -1.58 -15.45
N TYR A 272 -9.57 -0.84 -15.52
CA TYR A 272 -9.10 0.09 -14.49
C TYR A 272 -9.08 1.55 -14.99
N CYS A 273 -9.54 1.79 -16.22
CA CYS A 273 -9.58 3.13 -16.82
C CYS A 273 -10.82 3.93 -16.39
N PRO A 274 -10.75 5.28 -16.41
CA PRO A 274 -11.94 6.14 -16.31
C PRO A 274 -12.99 5.75 -17.36
N GLU A 275 -14.28 5.83 -17.00
CA GLU A 275 -15.37 5.27 -17.82
C GLU A 275 -15.39 5.81 -19.26
N ALA A 276 -15.19 7.12 -19.45
CA ALA A 276 -15.16 7.75 -20.78
C ALA A 276 -14.08 7.15 -21.71
N ILE A 277 -12.99 6.64 -21.15
CA ILE A 277 -11.90 5.98 -21.89
C ILE A 277 -12.25 4.50 -22.12
N ALA A 278 -12.76 3.81 -21.10
CA ALA A 278 -13.19 2.42 -21.22
C ALA A 278 -14.31 2.25 -22.26
N GLN A 279 -15.23 3.21 -22.40
CA GLN A 279 -16.27 3.22 -23.43
C GLN A 279 -15.72 3.52 -24.84
N ARG A 280 -14.63 4.29 -24.97
CA ARG A 280 -14.05 4.66 -26.28
C ARG A 280 -13.21 3.54 -26.90
N LEU A 281 -12.63 2.69 -26.07
CA LEU A 281 -11.78 1.58 -26.46
C LEU A 281 -12.59 0.35 -26.93
N PRO A 282 -12.12 -0.37 -27.97
CA PRO A 282 -12.81 -1.56 -28.48
C PRO A 282 -12.96 -2.63 -27.40
N GLU A 283 -14.00 -3.45 -27.53
CA GLU A 283 -14.12 -4.69 -26.78
C GLU A 283 -12.94 -5.61 -27.08
N ASP A 284 -12.33 -6.17 -26.04
CA ASP A 284 -11.30 -7.20 -26.21
C ASP A 284 -11.98 -8.43 -26.84
N PRO A 285 -11.53 -8.91 -28.01
CA PRO A 285 -12.12 -10.10 -28.65
C PRO A 285 -11.92 -11.39 -27.85
N ASN A 286 -11.12 -11.40 -26.77
CA ASN A 286 -11.05 -12.48 -25.77
C ASN A 286 -11.25 -11.93 -24.35
N PRO A 287 -12.50 -11.63 -23.92
CA PRO A 287 -12.76 -11.21 -22.55
C PRO A 287 -12.41 -12.33 -21.58
N LYS A 288 -11.41 -12.10 -20.72
CA LYS A 288 -11.06 -13.02 -19.62
C LYS A 288 -12.14 -13.01 -18.54
N SER A 289 -13.16 -13.84 -18.74
CA SER A 289 -14.25 -14.17 -17.81
C SER A 289 -15.00 -12.96 -17.22
N SER A 290 -16.19 -12.71 -17.75
CA SER A 290 -17.20 -11.85 -17.13
C SER A 290 -17.48 -12.30 -15.69
N PHE A 291 -17.39 -11.37 -14.72
CA PHE A 291 -17.86 -11.62 -13.36
C PHE A 291 -19.37 -11.88 -13.35
N SER A 292 -19.78 -12.94 -12.66
CA SER A 292 -21.17 -13.16 -12.26
C SER A 292 -21.29 -12.85 -10.77
N MET A 293 -22.27 -12.02 -10.38
CA MET A 293 -22.59 -11.79 -8.98
C MET A 293 -23.60 -12.82 -8.48
N THR A 294 -23.13 -13.76 -7.64
CA THR A 294 -23.94 -14.61 -6.75
C THR A 294 -23.14 -14.89 -5.48
#